data_AF-A0A8T4BYN3-F1
#
_entry.id   AF-A0A8T4BYN3-F1
#
_cell.length_a   1.000
_cell.length_b   1.000
_cell.length_c   1.000
_cell.angle_alpha   90.00
_cell.angle_beta   90.00
_cell.angle_gamma   90.00
#
_symmetry.space_group_name_H-M   'P 1'
#
loop_
_entity.id
_entity.type
_entity.pdbx_description
1 polymer ?
#
loop_
_entity_poly.entity_id
_entity_poly.type
_entity_poly.pdbx_seq_one_letter_code
_entity_poly.pdbx_strand_id
1 'polypeptide(L)' 'MKCPKCDSNLRKVKVKVQDAETKAISYQCPKCDYFEFEPISSKKVIEELRETPLKINLKNIFCKI' A
#
# COMPACT_ATOMS: atom_id res chain seq x y z
N MET A 1 -13.13 1.69 -11.92
CA MET A 1 -13.19 1.92 -10.47
C MET A 1 -13.40 3.40 -10.23
N LYS A 2 -14.56 3.78 -9.69
CA LYS A 2 -14.87 5.18 -9.33
C LYS A 2 -14.67 5.34 -7.83
N CYS A 3 -14.16 6.51 -7.42
CA CYS A 3 -13.98 6.80 -6.01
C CYS A 3 -15.36 7.02 -5.34
N PRO A 4 -15.67 6.33 -4.23
CA PRO A 4 -16.96 6.45 -3.56
C PRO A 4 -17.19 7.82 -2.90
N LYS A 5 -16.13 8.63 -2.72
CA LYS A 5 -16.21 9.97 -2.11
C LYS A 5 -16.41 11.11 -3.10
N CYS A 6 -15.91 10.97 -4.33
CA CYS A 6 -15.82 12.09 -5.25
C CYS A 6 -16.06 11.72 -6.72
N ASP A 7 -16.61 10.52 -6.98
CA ASP A 7 -16.97 9.94 -8.29
C ASP A 7 -15.87 9.94 -9.36
N SER A 8 -14.66 10.32 -8.97
CA SER A 8 -13.53 10.50 -9.86
C SER A 8 -12.86 9.17 -10.17
N ASN A 9 -12.22 9.09 -11.33
CA ASN A 9 -11.52 7.88 -11.75
C ASN A 9 -10.31 7.62 -10.85
N LEU A 10 -10.26 6.42 -10.27
CA LEU A 10 -9.15 5.95 -9.47
C LEU A 10 -7.96 5.63 -10.37
N ARG A 11 -6.77 6.08 -9.99
CA ARG A 11 -5.50 5.78 -10.67
C ARG A 11 -4.89 4.53 -10.06
N LYS A 12 -4.48 3.58 -10.91
CA LYS A 12 -3.78 2.37 -10.49
C LYS A 12 -2.30 2.66 -10.32
N VAL A 13 -1.78 2.53 -9.10
CA VAL A 13 -0.39 2.80 -8.74
C VAL A 13 0.22 1.53 -8.16
N LYS A 14 1.37 1.11 -8.72
CA LYS A 14 2.15 -0.01 -8.20
C LYS A 14 3.11 0.52 -7.13
N VAL A 15 2.95 0.04 -5.91
CA VAL A 15 3.77 0.42 -4.77
C VAL A 15 4.73 -0.72 -4.49
N LYS A 16 6.03 -0.42 -4.46
CA LYS A 16 7.04 -1.38 -4.02
C LYS A 16 7.06 -1.35 -2.49
N VAL A 17 6.75 -2.47 -1.85
CA VAL A 17 6.88 -2.63 -0.40
C VAL A 17 8.29 -3.13 -0.12
N GLN A 18 8.93 -2.55 0.91
CA GLN A 18 10.26 -3.00 1.31
C GLN A 18 10.17 -4.45 1.80
N ASP A 19 11.16 -5.27 1.45
CA ASP A 19 11.23 -6.70 1.80
C ASP A 19 10.20 -7.61 1.10
N ALA A 20 9.35 -7.08 0.22
CA ALA A 20 8.50 -7.88 -0.67
C ALA A 20 9.01 -7.81 -2.12
N GLU A 21 9.17 -8.98 -2.77
CA GLU A 21 9.48 -9.04 -4.20
C GLU A 21 8.27 -8.63 -5.05
N THR A 22 7.09 -8.96 -4.57
CA THR A 22 5.82 -8.61 -5.21
C THR A 22 5.46 -7.15 -4.97
N LYS A 23 5.13 -6.43 -6.06
CA LYS A 23 4.63 -5.04 -5.98
C LYS A 23 3.16 -5.04 -5.60
N ALA A 24 2.80 -4.31 -4.55
CA ALA A 24 1.42 -4.07 -4.18
C ALA A 24 0.76 -3.15 -5.20
N ILE A 25 -0.53 -3.35 -5.44
CA ILE A 25 -1.33 -2.49 -6.31
C ILE A 25 -2.26 -1.67 -5.42
N SER A 26 -2.21 -0.36 -5.60
CA SER A 26 -3.10 0.59 -4.94
C SER A 26 -3.91 1.38 -5.96
N TYR A 27 -5.13 1.73 -5.59
CA TYR A 27 -6.05 2.60 -6.30
C TYR A 27 -6.10 3.92 -5.55
N GLN A 28 -5.50 4.96 -6.13
CA GLN A 28 -5.40 6.28 -5.51
C GLN A 28 -6.27 7.28 -6.25
N CYS A 29 -7.05 8.07 -5.52
CA CYS A 29 -7.87 9.13 -6.06
C CYS A 29 -7.09 10.45 -6.03
N PRO A 30 -6.93 11.14 -7.18
CA PRO A 30 -6.15 12.39 -7.23
C PRO A 30 -6.88 13.60 -6.63
N LYS A 31 -8.16 13.49 -6.24
CA LYS A 31 -8.99 14.62 -5.79
C LYS A 31 -9.39 14.60 -4.33
N CYS A 32 -9.42 13.44 -3.69
CA CYS A 32 -10.02 13.30 -2.36
C CYS A 32 -9.23 12.38 -1.42
N ASP A 33 -7.92 12.23 -1.67
CA ASP A 33 -6.94 11.43 -0.89
C ASP A 33 -7.38 9.99 -0.57
N TYR A 34 -8.38 9.50 -1.28
CA TYR A 34 -8.86 8.14 -1.14
C TYR A 34 -7.81 7.20 -1.72
N PHE A 35 -7.37 6.23 -0.92
CA PHE A 35 -6.52 5.15 -1.37
C PHE A 35 -7.07 3.81 -0.90
N GLU A 36 -6.95 2.80 -1.76
CA GLU A 36 -7.37 1.44 -1.47
C GLU A 36 -6.40 0.46 -2.11
N PHE A 37 -6.08 -0.65 -1.44
CA PHE A 37 -5.20 -1.67 -2.02
C PHE A 37 -6.01 -2.81 -2.65
N GLU A 38 -5.53 -3.32 -3.78
CA GLU A 38 -6.13 -4.47 -4.44
C GLU A 38 -5.93 -5.72 -3.57
N PRO A 39 -7.01 -6.40 -3.13
CA PRO A 39 -6.94 -7.45 -2.11
C PRO A 39 -6.07 -8.64 -2.52
N ILE A 40 -6.03 -8.96 -3.82
CA ILE A 40 -5.20 -10.05 -4.36
C ILE A 40 -3.72 -9.71 -4.21
N SER A 41 -3.33 -8.49 -4.60
CA SER A 41 -1.93 -8.04 -4.49
C SER A 41 -1.49 -7.88 -3.03
N SER A 42 -2.37 -7.36 -2.17
CA SER A 42 -2.06 -7.17 -0.74
C SER A 42 -1.86 -8.49 -0.02
N LYS A 43 -2.68 -9.51 -0.31
CA LYS A 43 -2.54 -10.83 0.30
C LYS A 43 -1.18 -11.45 -0.02
N LYS A 44 -0.77 -11.42 -1.29
CA LYS A 44 0.56 -11.93 -1.70
C LYS A 44 1.68 -11.20 -0.96
N VAL A 45 1.64 -9.88 -0.90
CA VAL A 45 2.65 -9.10 -0.17
C VAL A 45 2.68 -9.46 1.31
N ILE A 46 1.52 -9.69 1.94
CA ILE A 46 1.44 -10.11 3.34
C ILE A 46 2.00 -11.52 3.54
N GLU A 47 1.76 -12.45 2.61
CA GLU A 47 2.33 -13.81 2.65
C GLU A 47 3.86 -13.78 2.54
N GLU A 48 4.39 -13.03 1.58
CA GLU A 48 5.85 -12.86 1.39
C GLU A 48 6.51 -12.23 2.64
N LEU A 49 5.84 -11.27 3.26
CA LEU A 49 6.30 -10.63 4.50
C LEU A 49 6.13 -11.52 5.75
N ARG A 50 5.32 -12.58 5.69
CA ARG A 50 5.23 -13.58 6.76
C ARG A 50 6.36 -14.60 6.67
N GLU A 51 6.80 -14.92 5.45
CA GLU A 51 7.91 -15.84 5.21
C GLU A 51 9.27 -15.20 5.42
N THR A 52 9.39 -13.90 5.15
CA THR A 52 10.57 -13.11 5.55
C THR A 52 10.41 -12.66 7.01
N PRO A 53 11.26 -13.10 7.95
CA PRO A 53 11.20 -12.61 9.32
C PRO A 53 11.39 -11.09 9.29
N LEU A 54 10.33 -10.36 9.66
CA LEU A 54 10.26 -8.91 9.73
C LEU A 54 11.51 -8.35 10.44
N LYS A 55 12.55 -7.98 9.68
CA LYS A 55 13.68 -7.17 10.16
C LYS A 55 13.21 -5.73 10.26
N ILE A 56 12.26 -5.50 11.15
CA ILE A 56 11.80 -4.17 11.49
C ILE A 56 12.95 -3.44 12.18
N ASN A 57 13.71 -2.67 11.41
CA ASN A 57 14.50 -1.57 11.93
C ASN A 57 13.54 -0.39 12.12
N LEU A 58 12.83 -0.40 13.24
CA LEU A 58 12.10 0.75 13.78
C LEU A 58 13.12 1.85 14.16
N LYS A 59 13.73 2.52 13.18
CA LYS A 59 14.68 3.62 13.45
C LYS A 59 14.02 4.98 13.59
N ASN A 60 12.73 5.15 13.28
CA ASN A 60 12.11 6.49 13.24
C ASN A 60 10.71 6.56 13.88
N ILE A 61 10.46 5.84 14.99
CA ILE A 61 9.43 6.30 15.94
C ILE A 61 10.10 7.27 16.90
N PHE A 62 9.90 8.55 16.64
CA PHE A 62 9.61 9.66 17.56
C PHE A 62 10.00 10.94 16.82
N CYS A 63 9.02 11.52 16.10
CA CYS A 63 9.06 12.93 15.79
C CYS A 63 9.03 13.67 17.13
N LYS A 64 10.15 14.31 17.46
CA LYS A 64 10.30 15.15 18.65
C LYS A 64 9.55 16.45 18.36
N ILE A 65 8.40 16.64 19.00
CA ILE A 65 7.73 17.93 19.16
C ILE A 65 7.55 18.14 20.66
#